data_AF-A0A6L7X9T2-F1
#
_entry.id   AF-A0A6L7X9T2-F1
#
_cell.length_a   1.000
_cell.length_b   1.000
_cell.length_c   1.000
_cell.angle_alpha   90.00
_cell.angle_beta   90.00
_cell.angle_gamma   90.00
#
_symmetry.space_group_name_H-M   'P 1'
#
loop_
_entity.id
_entity.type
_entity.pdbx_description
1 polymer ?
#
loop_
_entity_poly.entity_id
_entity_poly.type
_entity_poly.pdbx_seq_one_letter_code
_entity_poly.pdbx_strand_id
1 'polypeptide(L)'
;MHDRPDVAYYYPAPYWGEYDSGWVKSLLLFFDQLSILLPGYMYGRHAAADPSMVIPLEERGLLKILEPNDWIDEETAERLAEVIVELLTSGAFDDLTEDVHFQELSPAAGSDTGLTWT
;
A
#
# COMPACT_ATOMS: atom_id res chain seq x y z
N MET A 1 0.87 1.14 31.49
CA MET A 1 2.01 1.07 30.55
C MET A 1 1.57 0.09 29.48
N HIS A 2 1.15 0.59 28.31
CA HIS A 2 0.89 -0.29 27.18
C HIS A 2 2.25 -0.82 26.73
N ASP A 3 2.40 -2.14 26.75
CA ASP A 3 3.67 -2.85 26.52
C ASP A 3 4.04 -2.88 25.02
N ARG A 4 3.20 -2.30 24.16
CA ARG A 4 3.38 -2.15 22.71
C ARG A 4 2.85 -0.79 22.27
N PRO A 5 3.50 -0.13 21.28
CA PRO A 5 3.00 1.13 20.73
C PRO A 5 1.65 0.88 20.05
N ASP A 6 0.69 1.78 20.27
CA ASP A 6 -0.59 1.76 19.55
C ASP A 6 -0.36 2.34 18.14
N VAL A 7 -0.55 1.50 17.11
CA VAL A 7 -0.23 1.83 15.71
C VAL A 7 -1.49 1.98 14.87
N ALA A 8 -1.64 3.12 14.20
CA ALA A 8 -2.65 3.32 13.17
C ALA A 8 -2.17 2.77 11.82
N TYR A 9 -2.95 1.88 11.21
CA TYR A 9 -2.72 1.41 9.84
C TYR A 9 -3.42 2.34 8.86
N TYR A 10 -2.65 2.97 7.98
CA TYR A 10 -3.17 3.88 6.96
C TYR A 10 -2.66 3.45 5.58
N TYR A 11 -3.60 3.24 4.65
CA TYR A 11 -3.30 2.81 3.27
C TYR A 11 -3.69 3.92 2.27
N PRO A 12 -2.83 4.91 2.05
CA PRO A 12 -3.05 5.90 1.01
C PRO A 12 -2.50 5.35 -0.32
N ALA A 13 -3.38 4.97 -1.23
CA ALA A 13 -2.95 4.51 -2.54
C ALA A 13 -2.63 5.72 -3.46
N PRO A 14 -1.44 5.82 -4.09
CA PRO A 14 -0.17 5.13 -3.80
C PRO A 14 0.70 5.83 -2.73
N TYR A 15 0.33 7.05 -2.33
CA TYR A 15 0.85 7.82 -1.19
C TYR A 15 -0.22 8.84 -0.79
N TRP A 16 -0.10 9.44 0.39
CA TRP A 16 -1.04 10.49 0.84
C TRP A 16 -1.05 11.66 -0.15
N GLY A 17 -2.25 12.10 -0.54
CA GLY A 17 -2.44 13.30 -1.34
C GLY A 17 -2.26 14.57 -0.51
N GLU A 18 -2.23 15.72 -1.17
CA GLU A 18 -2.04 17.04 -0.52
C GLU A 18 -3.05 17.30 0.63
N TYR A 19 -4.25 16.72 0.53
CA TYR A 19 -5.35 16.90 1.48
C TYR A 19 -5.34 15.92 2.67
N ASP A 20 -4.54 14.85 2.58
CA ASP A 20 -4.52 13.80 3.62
C ASP A 20 -3.69 14.21 4.85
N SER A 21 -2.85 15.24 4.72
CA SER A 21 -1.97 15.71 5.79
C SER A 21 -2.69 16.08 7.09
N GLY A 22 -3.88 16.68 7.00
CA GLY A 22 -4.70 17.03 8.17
C GLY A 22 -5.29 15.79 8.85
N TRP A 23 -5.71 14.81 8.06
CA TRP A 23 -6.24 13.54 8.55
C TRP A 23 -5.14 12.73 9.27
N VAL A 24 -3.97 12.61 8.64
CA VAL A 24 -2.81 11.91 9.19
C VAL A 24 -2.36 12.51 10.53
N LYS A 25 -2.30 13.84 10.62
CA LYS A 25 -1.97 14.54 11.88
C LYS A 25 -2.99 14.26 12.98
N SER A 26 -4.26 14.09 12.61
CA SER A 26 -5.32 13.77 13.58
C SER A 26 -5.15 12.37 14.16
N LEU A 27 -4.65 11.40 13.38
CA LEU A 27 -4.34 10.06 13.86
C LEU A 27 -3.25 10.08 14.95
N LEU A 28 -2.22 10.92 14.80
CA LEU A 28 -1.14 11.06 15.78
C LEU A 28 -1.60 11.60 17.15
N LEU A 29 -2.83 12.10 17.27
CA LEU A 29 -3.42 12.48 18.56
C LEU A 29 -3.89 11.27 19.38
N PHE A 30 -4.10 10.13 18.71
CA PHE A 30 -4.67 8.92 19.31
C PHE A 30 -3.72 7.72 19.29
N PHE A 31 -2.71 7.75 18.41
CA PHE A 31 -1.78 6.64 18.20
C PHE A 31 -0.33 7.09 18.40
N ASP A 32 0.48 6.19 18.95
CA ASP A 32 1.91 6.42 19.14
C ASP A 32 2.67 6.40 17.81
N GLN A 33 2.15 5.65 16.83
CA GLN A 33 2.77 5.47 15.52
C GLN A 33 1.71 5.36 14.42
N LEU A 34 2.15 5.69 13.21
CA LEU A 34 1.43 5.44 11.99
C LEU A 34 2.21 4.43 11.16
N SER A 35 1.52 3.47 10.56
CA SER A 35 2.11 2.54 9.61
C SER A 35 1.47 2.64 8.23
N ILE A 36 2.31 2.69 7.19
CA ILE A 36 1.90 2.67 5.79
C ILE A 36 2.47 1.44 5.09
N LEU A 37 1.74 0.91 4.11
CA LEU A 37 2.22 -0.16 3.25
C LEU A 37 2.89 0.48 2.02
N LEU A 38 4.18 0.23 1.82
CA LEU A 38 4.93 0.77 0.69
C LEU A 38 5.83 -0.31 0.07
N PRO A 39 5.61 -0.69 -1.20
CA PRO A 39 6.52 -1.59 -1.90
C PRO A 39 7.94 -1.00 -1.99
N GLY A 40 8.98 -1.85 -1.87
CA GLY A 40 10.37 -1.40 -1.87
C GLY A 40 10.77 -0.56 -3.09
N TYR A 41 10.21 -0.84 -4.28
CA TYR A 41 10.46 -0.05 -5.50
C TYR A 41 9.88 1.39 -5.45
N MET A 42 8.98 1.66 -4.51
CA MET A 42 8.41 2.99 -4.26
C MET A 42 9.09 3.74 -3.12
N TYR A 43 10.08 3.14 -2.46
CA TYR A 43 10.78 3.77 -1.34
C TYR A 43 11.35 5.15 -1.74
N GLY A 44 11.13 6.13 -0.88
CA GLY A 44 11.55 7.52 -1.09
C GLY A 44 10.54 8.38 -1.89
N ARG A 45 9.59 7.77 -2.62
CA ARG A 45 8.55 8.53 -3.34
C ARG A 45 7.58 9.23 -2.40
N HIS A 46 7.26 8.60 -1.27
CA HIS A 46 6.41 9.18 -0.22
C HIS A 46 7.06 10.41 0.43
N ALA A 47 8.38 10.37 0.67
CA ALA A 47 9.15 11.52 1.15
C ALA A 47 9.27 12.64 0.10
N ALA A 48 9.32 12.30 -1.19
CA ALA A 48 9.28 13.28 -2.28
C ALA A 48 7.89 13.93 -2.45
N ALA A 49 6.81 13.19 -2.17
CA ALA A 49 5.44 13.66 -2.32
C ALA A 49 5.05 14.68 -1.23
N ASP A 50 5.38 14.42 0.04
CA ASP A 50 5.20 15.39 1.12
C ASP A 50 6.40 15.38 2.10
N PRO A 51 7.51 16.04 1.71
CA PRO A 51 8.71 16.08 2.54
C PRO A 51 8.46 16.76 3.90
N SER A 52 7.49 17.67 3.97
CA SER A 52 7.19 18.44 5.17
C SER A 52 6.53 17.60 6.27
N MET A 53 5.82 16.54 5.89
CA MET A 53 5.17 15.61 6.80
C MET A 53 6.00 14.35 6.99
N VAL A 54 6.45 13.72 5.92
CA VAL A 54 7.04 12.38 5.95
C VAL A 54 8.37 12.38 6.70
N ILE A 55 9.28 13.30 6.37
CA ILE A 55 10.63 13.32 6.93
C ILE A 55 10.58 13.47 8.47
N PRO A 56 9.84 14.44 9.05
CA PRO A 56 9.73 14.54 10.50
C PRO A 56 9.10 13.32 11.18
N LEU A 57 8.19 12.60 10.52
CA LEU A 57 7.58 11.41 11.10
C LEU A 57 8.54 10.22 11.10
N GLU A 58 9.33 10.05 10.04
CA GLU A 58 10.38 9.02 9.98
C GLU A 58 11.49 9.29 10.99
N GLU A 59 12.03 10.51 11.03
CA GLU A 59 13.11 10.90 11.94
C GLU A 59 12.73 10.75 13.42
N ARG A 60 11.43 10.86 13.73
CA ARG A 60 10.90 10.71 15.09
C ARG A 60 10.42 9.30 15.41
N GLY A 61 10.52 8.35 14.47
CA GLY A 61 10.01 6.99 14.64
C GLY A 61 8.49 6.92 14.77
N LEU A 62 7.77 7.92 14.27
CA LEU A 62 6.30 8.02 14.24
C LEU A 62 5.72 7.42 12.96
N LEU A 63 6.53 7.25 11.91
CA LEU A 63 6.14 6.53 10.69
C LEU A 63 6.88 5.20 10.59
N LYS A 64 6.10 4.12 10.45
CA LYS A 64 6.59 2.77 10.18
C LYS A 64 6.21 2.36 8.76
N ILE A 65 7.20 2.09 7.93
CA ILE A 65 6.96 1.56 6.60
C ILE A 65 6.90 0.04 6.68
N LEU A 66 5.82 -0.53 6.17
CA LEU A 66 5.63 -1.97 6.02
C LEU A 66 5.90 -2.31 4.55
N GLU A 67 6.99 -3.03 4.29
CA GLU A 67 7.26 -3.54 2.96
C GLU A 67 6.49 -4.85 2.75
N PRO A 68 5.58 -4.96 1.75
CA PRO A 68 4.75 -6.14 1.56
C PRO A 68 5.52 -7.47 1.55
N ASN A 69 6.73 -7.47 0.96
CA ASN A 69 7.55 -8.67 0.82
C ASN A 69 8.13 -9.17 2.16
N ASP A 70 8.15 -8.35 3.20
CA ASP A 70 8.56 -8.78 4.54
C ASP A 70 7.42 -9.51 5.29
N TRP A 71 6.17 -9.31 4.86
CA TRP A 71 4.96 -9.79 5.54
C TRP A 71 4.22 -10.88 4.77
N ILE A 72 4.39 -10.91 3.46
CA ILE A 72 3.81 -11.93 2.59
C ILE A 72 4.92 -12.92 2.23
N ASP A 73 5.00 -13.99 3.00
CA ASP A 73 5.84 -15.14 2.66
C ASP A 73 5.18 -16.03 1.58
N GLU A 74 5.93 -17.01 1.09
CA GLU A 74 5.49 -17.94 0.05
C GLU A 74 4.20 -18.66 0.44
N GLU A 75 4.10 -19.15 1.67
CA GLU A 75 2.90 -19.83 2.19
C GLU A 75 1.67 -18.91 2.22
N THR A 76 1.83 -17.67 2.66
CA THR A 76 0.76 -16.67 2.69
C THR A 76 0.34 -16.27 1.28
N ALA A 77 1.30 -16.14 0.37
CA ALA A 77 1.03 -15.85 -1.04
C ALA A 77 0.23 -16.98 -1.70
N GLU A 78 0.60 -18.24 -1.46
CA GLU A 78 -0.13 -19.41 -1.98
C GLU A 78 -1.57 -19.45 -1.48
N ARG A 79 -1.79 -19.27 -0.17
CA ARG A 79 -3.15 -19.21 0.40
C ARG A 79 -3.98 -18.07 -0.16
N LEU A 80 -3.37 -16.90 -0.32
CA LEU A 80 -4.05 -15.76 -0.93
C LEU A 80 -4.44 -16.05 -2.38
N ALA A 81 -3.56 -16.71 -3.14
CA ALA A 81 -3.84 -17.11 -4.51
C ALA A 81 -5.01 -18.11 -4.58
N GLU A 82 -5.07 -19.10 -3.68
CA GLU A 82 -6.19 -20.05 -3.60
C GLU A 82 -7.53 -19.33 -3.37
N VAL A 83 -7.58 -18.40 -2.41
CA VAL A 83 -8.80 -17.63 -2.11
C VAL A 83 -9.21 -16.76 -3.30
N ILE A 84 -8.26 -16.10 -3.97
CA ILE A 84 -8.56 -15.29 -5.16
C ILE A 84 -9.12 -16.18 -6.29
N VAL A 85 -8.53 -17.36 -6.53
CA VAL A 85 -9.03 -18.31 -7.53
C VAL A 85 -10.44 -18.78 -7.19
N GLU A 86 -10.72 -19.05 -5.92
CA GLU A 86 -12.07 -19.43 -5.48
C GLU A 86 -13.07 -18.30 -5.77
N LEU A 87 -12.76 -17.06 -5.41
CA LEU A 87 -13.64 -15.90 -5.66
C LEU A 87 -13.86 -15.64 -7.15
N LEU A 88 -12.80 -15.77 -7.97
CA LEU A 88 -12.89 -15.60 -9.42
C LEU A 88 -13.75 -16.70 -10.06
N THR A 89 -13.64 -17.94 -9.58
CA THR A 89 -14.40 -19.06 -10.15
C THR A 89 -15.81 -19.20 -9.58
N SER A 90 -16.11 -18.59 -8.43
CA SER A 90 -17.44 -18.60 -7.83
C SER A 90 -18.42 -17.58 -8.43
N GLY A 91 -17.99 -16.78 -9.41
CA GLY A 91 -18.80 -15.69 -9.96
C GLY A 91 -19.02 -14.53 -8.98
N ALA A 92 -18.18 -14.40 -7.93
CA ALA A 92 -18.36 -13.36 -6.90
C ALA A 92 -18.25 -11.93 -7.44
N PHE A 93 -17.71 -11.77 -8.66
CA PHE A 93 -17.45 -10.50 -9.31
C PHE A 93 -18.31 -10.25 -10.56
N ASP A 94 -19.26 -11.13 -10.88
CA ASP A 94 -20.03 -11.07 -12.13
C ASP A 94 -20.92 -9.81 -12.24
N ASP A 95 -21.26 -9.20 -11.10
CA ASP A 95 -22.08 -7.99 -11.00
C ASP A 95 -21.25 -6.70 -10.86
N LEU A 96 -19.91 -6.76 -10.96
CA LEU A 96 -19.08 -5.56 -10.91
C LEU A 96 -19.27 -4.71 -12.17
N THR A 97 -19.70 -3.46 -11.99
CA THR A 97 -19.76 -2.45 -13.05
C THR A 97 -18.36 -2.02 -13.47
N GLU A 98 -18.08 -1.93 -14.78
CA GLU A 98 -16.79 -1.52 -15.35
C GLU A 98 -16.38 -0.05 -15.06
N ASP A 99 -17.24 0.74 -14.42
CA ASP A 99 -17.02 2.18 -14.20
C ASP A 99 -16.00 2.53 -13.09
N VAL A 100 -15.23 1.56 -12.59
CA VAL A 100 -14.23 1.80 -11.54
C VAL A 100 -12.86 2.08 -12.17
N HIS A 101 -12.44 3.34 -12.10
CA HIS A 101 -11.07 3.76 -12.42
C HIS A 101 -10.10 3.07 -11.45
N PHE A 102 -9.52 1.94 -11.85
CA PHE A 102 -8.40 1.34 -11.13
C PHE A 102 -7.22 2.31 -11.14
N GLN A 103 -6.74 2.67 -9.95
CA GLN A 103 -5.49 3.40 -9.82
C GLN A 103 -4.36 2.39 -10.08
N GLU A 104 -3.60 2.59 -11.15
CA GLU A 104 -2.55 1.67 -11.57
C GLU A 104 -1.41 1.68 -10.53
N LEU A 105 -1.32 0.61 -9.72
CA LEU A 105 -0.36 0.49 -8.61
C LEU A 105 0.99 -0.09 -9.04
N SER A 106 1.13 -0.54 -10.28
CA SER A 106 2.38 -1.08 -10.83
C SER A 106 2.45 -0.85 -12.33
N PRO A 107 3.54 -0.29 -12.88
CA PRO A 107 3.86 -0.55 -14.28
C PRO A 107 4.17 -2.04 -14.36
N ALA A 108 3.45 -2.76 -15.21
CA ALA A 108 3.74 -4.16 -15.50
C ALA A 108 5.25 -4.33 -15.74
N ALA A 109 5.85 -5.35 -15.12
CA ALA A 109 7.21 -5.74 -15.44
C ALA A 109 7.27 -6.02 -16.95
N GLY A 110 8.05 -5.20 -17.65
CA GLY A 110 8.35 -5.23 -19.09
C GLY A 110 7.57 -6.21 -19.95
N SER A 111 6.55 -5.72 -20.66
CA SER A 111 6.21 -6.27 -21.96
C SER A 111 7.31 -5.89 -22.96
N ASP A 112 8.45 -6.56 -22.89
CA ASP A 112 9.30 -6.73 -24.06
C ASP A 112 8.73 -7.88 -24.88
N THR A 113 7.65 -7.58 -25.59
CA THR A 113 7.19 -8.41 -26.72
C THR A 113 7.44 -7.63 -27.99
N GLY A 114 8.71 -7.47 -28.33
CA GLY A 114 9.17 -7.36 -29.71
C GLY A 114 8.90 -8.68 -30.45
N LEU A 115 7.65 -8.96 -30.77
CA LEU A 115 7.27 -9.97 -31.76
C LEU A 115 6.30 -9.31 -32.76
N THR A 116 6.89 -8.72 -33.79
CA THR A 116 6.20 -8.38 -35.03
C THR A 116 5.91 -9.68 -35.78
N TRP A 117 4.65 -10.07 -35.90
CA TRP A 117 4.24 -11.05 -36.89
C TRP A 117 4.15 -10.35 -38.25
N THR A 118 5.08 -10.69 -39.13
CA THR A 118 4.95 -10.63 -40.59
C THR A 118 5.27 -11.99 -41.15
#